data_AF-A0A7M7M3R1-F1
#
_entry.id   AF-A0A7M7M3R1-F1
#
_cell.length_a   1.000
_cell.length_b   1.000
_cell.length_c   1.000
_cell.angle_alpha   90.00
_cell.angle_beta   90.00
_cell.angle_gamma   90.00
#
_symmetry.space_group_name_H-M   'P 1'
#
loop_
_entity.id
_entity.type
_entity.pdbx_description
1 polymer ?
#
loop_
_entity_poly.entity_id
_entity_poly.type
_entity_poly.pdbx_seq_one_letter_code
_entity_poly.pdbx_strand_id
1 'polypeptide(L)'
;MYRSFNQFISQNDSLDDSRLQRNARVTCEFEDYFDINEILMLSERTPVVVSKDICRLGFLDPTSDQADLRKGTQLELPLWLAKNLYNMYSVDIQLPKAFSHFYVNIMRADSSCVDLKRLQPNYYKVGRQLMALLPIEAHRISELLVTTFKGRFRKITDGAQNAQIEETDQVTATFDNDERAMFLEGQKVIFDLKRWHDKTRRNKIHTADLVVNHRKRKWEAHYNDSNISGKKMNHSDGTSGNL
;
A
#
# COMPACT_ATOMS: atom_id res chain seq x y z
N MET A 1 -33.33 -43.27 -27.08
CA MET A 1 -32.69 -42.14 -27.79
C MET A 1 -32.85 -40.81 -27.03
N TYR A 2 -32.77 -40.74 -25.69
CA TYR A 2 -32.70 -39.46 -24.94
C TYR A 2 -32.18 -39.75 -23.52
N ARG A 3 -30.86 -39.77 -23.30
CA ARG A 3 -30.31 -39.83 -21.93
C ARG A 3 -28.95 -39.17 -21.71
N SER A 4 -28.43 -38.40 -22.68
CA SER A 4 -27.08 -37.81 -22.58
C SER A 4 -27.03 -36.27 -22.62
N PHE A 5 -28.17 -35.57 -22.59
CA PHE A 5 -28.17 -34.10 -22.61
C PHE A 5 -28.22 -33.44 -21.22
N ASN A 6 -28.74 -34.13 -20.20
CA ASN A 6 -28.93 -33.55 -18.86
C ASN A 6 -27.67 -33.56 -17.98
N GLN A 7 -26.60 -34.24 -18.38
CA GLN A 7 -25.37 -34.32 -17.58
C GLN A 7 -24.36 -33.22 -17.95
N PHE A 8 -24.57 -32.53 -19.08
CA PHE A 8 -23.74 -31.39 -19.51
C PHE A 8 -24.23 -30.05 -18.94
N ILE A 9 -25.49 -29.97 -18.51
CA ILE A 9 -26.07 -28.74 -17.94
C ILE A 9 -25.69 -28.61 -16.45
N SER A 10 -25.63 -29.71 -15.69
CA SER A 10 -25.33 -29.63 -14.25
C SER A 10 -23.89 -29.27 -13.89
N GLN A 11 -22.95 -29.33 -14.84
CA GLN A 11 -21.56 -28.88 -14.64
C GLN A 11 -21.35 -27.41 -15.01
N ASN A 12 -22.21 -26.83 -15.87
CA ASN A 12 -22.14 -25.43 -16.24
C ASN A 12 -22.87 -24.51 -15.25
N ASP A 13 -23.93 -24.99 -14.59
CA ASP A 13 -24.69 -24.22 -13.60
C ASP A 13 -23.89 -23.87 -12.32
N SER A 14 -22.97 -24.74 -11.87
CA SER A 14 -22.20 -24.50 -10.64
C SER A 14 -21.12 -23.41 -10.79
N LEU A 15 -20.62 -23.22 -12.01
CA LEU A 15 -19.68 -22.15 -12.34
C LEU A 15 -20.42 -20.82 -12.56
N ASP A 16 -21.68 -20.85 -13.01
CA ASP A 16 -22.47 -19.65 -13.28
C ASP A 16 -23.01 -19.00 -12.00
N ASP A 17 -23.36 -19.79 -10.99
CA ASP A 17 -23.74 -19.32 -9.65
C ASP A 17 -22.62 -18.51 -8.96
N SER A 18 -21.36 -18.88 -9.22
CA SER A 18 -20.20 -18.15 -8.69
C SER A 18 -20.03 -16.76 -9.33
N ARG A 19 -20.64 -16.49 -10.49
CA ARG A 19 -20.60 -15.20 -11.20
C ARG A 19 -21.66 -14.23 -10.66
N LEU A 20 -22.83 -14.74 -10.30
CA LEU A 20 -23.91 -13.98 -9.66
C LEU A 20 -23.55 -13.49 -8.25
N GLN A 21 -22.60 -14.15 -7.59
CA GLN A 21 -22.04 -13.73 -6.31
C GLN A 21 -20.92 -12.68 -6.42
N ARG A 22 -20.41 -12.41 -7.63
CA ARG A 22 -19.38 -11.37 -7.87
C ARG A 22 -20.00 -9.99 -8.03
N ASN A 23 -20.98 -9.67 -7.19
CA ASN A 23 -21.31 -8.28 -6.92
C ASN A 23 -20.22 -7.71 -5.98
N ALA A 24 -18.96 -7.73 -6.43
CA ALA A 24 -17.94 -6.90 -5.83
C ALA A 24 -18.51 -5.48 -5.93
N ARG A 25 -18.61 -4.78 -4.78
CA ARG A 25 -19.01 -3.38 -4.81
C ARG A 25 -18.04 -2.69 -5.77
N VAL A 26 -18.59 -2.11 -6.85
CA VAL A 26 -17.82 -1.46 -7.94
C VAL A 26 -16.81 -0.46 -7.36
N THR A 27 -17.15 0.11 -6.21
CA THR A 27 -16.29 0.92 -5.36
C THR A 27 -16.18 0.25 -4.00
N CYS A 28 -14.96 0.01 -3.51
CA CYS A 28 -14.75 -0.04 -2.07
C CYS A 28 -15.14 1.35 -1.57
N GLU A 29 -16.03 1.47 -0.59
CA GLU A 29 -16.55 2.76 -0.07
C GLU A 29 -15.44 3.69 0.46
N PHE A 30 -14.20 3.20 0.52
CA PHE A 30 -13.07 3.83 1.18
C PHE A 30 -11.90 4.15 0.22
N GLU A 31 -12.11 4.15 -1.11
CA GLU A 31 -11.11 4.63 -2.08
C GLU A 31 -11.17 6.15 -2.26
N ASP A 32 -10.24 6.88 -1.62
CA ASP A 32 -10.00 8.29 -1.92
C ASP A 32 -8.99 8.42 -3.06
N TYR A 33 -9.45 8.97 -4.18
CA TYR A 33 -8.66 9.18 -5.38
C TYR A 33 -7.41 10.04 -5.12
N PHE A 34 -7.45 10.95 -4.15
CA PHE A 34 -6.34 11.87 -3.86
C PHE A 34 -5.43 11.43 -2.71
N ASP A 35 -5.74 10.33 -1.99
CA ASP A 35 -4.83 9.80 -0.97
C ASP A 35 -3.65 9.10 -1.63
N ILE A 36 -2.46 9.68 -1.47
CA ILE A 36 -1.20 9.12 -1.96
C ILE A 36 -0.97 7.72 -1.38
N ASN A 37 -1.31 7.50 -0.10
CA ASN A 37 -1.10 6.21 0.54
C ASN A 37 -2.00 5.13 -0.05
N GLU A 38 -3.20 5.51 -0.50
CA GLU A 38 -4.12 4.62 -1.18
C GLU A 38 -3.61 4.27 -2.58
N ILE A 39 -3.15 5.25 -3.35
CA ILE A 39 -2.53 5.01 -4.66
C ILE A 39 -1.34 4.04 -4.53
N LEU A 40 -0.49 4.26 -3.51
CA LEU A 40 0.64 3.39 -3.24
C LEU A 40 0.19 1.98 -2.82
N MET A 41 -0.84 1.86 -2.01
CA MET A 41 -1.41 0.56 -1.64
C MET A 41 -1.99 -0.18 -2.86
N LEU A 42 -2.72 0.52 -3.73
CA LEU A 42 -3.31 -0.06 -4.93
C LEU A 42 -2.26 -0.57 -5.93
N SER A 43 -1.04 -0.02 -5.88
CA SER A 43 0.09 -0.47 -6.70
C SER A 43 0.71 -1.79 -6.24
N GLU A 44 0.31 -2.30 -5.07
CA GLU A 44 0.82 -3.53 -4.49
C GLU A 44 0.39 -4.76 -5.29
N ARG A 45 1.32 -5.71 -5.43
CA ARG A 45 1.13 -6.91 -6.22
C ARG A 45 0.25 -7.92 -5.49
N THR A 46 -0.78 -8.40 -6.17
CA THR A 46 -1.76 -9.36 -5.65
C THR A 46 -1.75 -10.61 -6.54
N PRO A 47 -1.73 -11.82 -5.97
CA PRO A 47 -1.80 -13.05 -6.75
C PRO A 47 -3.16 -13.20 -7.40
N VAL A 48 -3.16 -13.52 -8.68
CA VAL A 48 -4.37 -13.69 -9.48
C VAL A 48 -4.26 -14.91 -10.40
N VAL A 49 -5.41 -15.49 -10.75
CA VAL A 49 -5.51 -16.60 -11.69
C VAL A 49 -6.39 -16.18 -12.86
N VAL A 50 -5.90 -16.35 -14.07
CA VAL A 50 -6.63 -15.97 -15.28
C VAL A 50 -7.81 -16.94 -15.49
N SER A 51 -9.04 -16.42 -15.59
CA SER A 51 -10.25 -17.24 -15.71
C SER A 51 -10.65 -17.49 -17.17
N LYS A 52 -10.23 -16.63 -18.10
CA LYS A 52 -10.52 -16.69 -19.54
C LYS A 52 -9.25 -16.41 -20.35
N ASP A 53 -9.14 -16.97 -21.54
CA ASP A 53 -8.07 -16.60 -22.45
C ASP A 53 -8.21 -15.12 -22.84
N ILE A 54 -7.14 -14.34 -22.68
CA ILE A 54 -7.11 -12.89 -22.99
C ILE A 54 -6.14 -12.66 -24.13
N CYS A 55 -6.66 -12.23 -25.28
CA CYS A 55 -5.84 -12.00 -26.46
C CYS A 55 -4.88 -10.82 -26.26
N ARG A 56 -3.68 -10.93 -26.82
CA ARG A 56 -2.64 -9.87 -26.88
C ARG A 56 -2.16 -9.37 -25.51
N LEU A 57 -2.37 -10.15 -24.45
CA LEU A 57 -1.98 -9.81 -23.08
C LEU A 57 -0.89 -10.74 -22.51
N GLY A 58 -0.25 -11.54 -23.36
CA GLY A 58 0.79 -12.48 -22.93
C GLY A 58 2.04 -11.80 -22.36
N PHE A 59 2.31 -10.54 -22.67
CA PHE A 59 3.44 -9.77 -22.11
C PHE A 59 3.38 -9.59 -20.57
N LEU A 60 2.21 -9.83 -19.95
CA LEU A 60 2.08 -9.81 -18.49
C LEU A 60 2.71 -11.03 -17.82
N ASP A 61 2.88 -12.13 -18.56
CA ASP A 61 3.56 -13.33 -18.10
C ASP A 61 5.01 -13.32 -18.61
N PRO A 62 6.00 -12.97 -17.77
CA PRO A 62 7.40 -12.98 -18.20
C PRO A 62 7.93 -14.40 -18.46
N THR A 63 7.20 -15.45 -18.07
CA THR A 63 7.60 -16.85 -18.24
C THR A 63 7.14 -17.45 -19.56
N SER A 64 6.27 -16.77 -20.30
CA SER A 64 5.67 -17.24 -21.54
C SER A 64 5.94 -16.26 -22.68
N ASP A 65 6.37 -16.76 -23.84
CA ASP A 65 6.57 -15.96 -25.06
C ASP A 65 5.31 -15.97 -25.97
N GLN A 66 4.16 -16.31 -25.40
CA GLN A 66 2.91 -16.33 -26.15
C GLN A 66 2.33 -14.91 -26.25
N ALA A 67 1.72 -14.61 -27.40
CA ALA A 67 1.03 -13.32 -27.59
C ALA A 67 -0.21 -13.20 -26.68
N ASP A 68 -0.87 -14.32 -26.39
CA ASP A 68 -2.12 -14.39 -25.63
C ASP A 68 -1.89 -14.96 -24.24
N LEU A 69 -2.70 -14.50 -23.29
CA LEU A 69 -2.68 -14.96 -21.91
C LEU A 69 -3.67 -16.11 -21.74
N ARG A 70 -3.19 -17.30 -21.40
CA ARG A 70 -4.03 -18.50 -21.26
C ARG A 70 -4.80 -18.51 -19.95
N LYS A 71 -5.97 -19.15 -19.98
CA LYS A 71 -6.74 -19.53 -18.80
C LYS A 71 -5.91 -20.42 -17.89
N GLY A 72 -5.99 -20.15 -16.60
CA GLY A 72 -5.29 -20.87 -15.54
C GLY A 72 -3.89 -20.34 -15.24
N THR A 73 -3.36 -19.39 -16.03
CA THR A 73 -2.07 -18.76 -15.73
C THR A 73 -2.14 -18.01 -14.40
N GLN A 74 -1.15 -18.23 -13.54
CA GLN A 74 -1.00 -17.52 -12.26
C GLN A 74 -0.09 -16.32 -12.46
N LEU A 75 -0.54 -15.14 -12.05
CA LEU A 75 0.19 -13.88 -12.21
C LEU A 75 0.16 -13.07 -10.92
N GLU A 76 1.09 -12.13 -10.82
CA GLU A 76 1.07 -11.09 -9.79
C GLU A 76 0.82 -9.72 -10.41
N LEU A 77 -0.42 -9.24 -10.27
CA LEU A 77 -0.86 -7.97 -10.85
C LEU A 77 -1.05 -6.91 -9.76
N PRO A 78 -0.82 -5.62 -10.05
CA PRO A 78 -1.18 -4.54 -9.14
C PRO A 78 -2.68 -4.59 -8.81
N LEU A 79 -3.05 -4.29 -7.57
CA LEU A 79 -4.44 -4.38 -7.11
C LEU A 79 -5.41 -3.53 -7.94
N TRP A 80 -5.01 -2.32 -8.35
CA TRP A 80 -5.85 -1.48 -9.23
C TRP A 80 -6.17 -2.17 -10.56
N LEU A 81 -5.23 -2.91 -11.14
CA LEU A 81 -5.46 -3.63 -12.39
C LEU A 81 -6.26 -4.91 -12.15
N ALA A 82 -5.89 -5.66 -11.12
CA ALA A 82 -6.56 -6.90 -10.72
C ALA A 82 -8.06 -6.67 -10.47
N LYS A 83 -8.42 -5.60 -9.76
CA LYS A 83 -9.81 -5.19 -9.51
C LYS A 83 -10.60 -4.97 -10.80
N ASN A 84 -10.01 -4.26 -11.77
CA ASN A 84 -10.67 -4.00 -13.05
C ASN A 84 -10.87 -5.30 -13.86
N LEU A 85 -9.84 -6.16 -13.93
CA LEU A 85 -9.93 -7.44 -14.65
C LEU A 85 -10.88 -8.45 -13.96
N TYR A 86 -10.98 -8.37 -12.64
CA TYR A 86 -11.94 -9.14 -11.85
C TYR A 86 -13.38 -8.73 -12.17
N ASN A 87 -13.66 -7.42 -12.21
CA ASN A 87 -14.96 -6.88 -12.62
C ASN A 87 -15.33 -7.23 -14.06
N MET A 88 -14.34 -7.41 -14.94
CA MET A 88 -14.53 -7.89 -16.32
C MET A 88 -14.65 -9.42 -16.43
N TYR A 89 -14.70 -10.14 -15.30
CA TYR A 89 -14.76 -11.61 -15.24
C TYR A 89 -13.65 -12.32 -16.02
N SER A 90 -12.49 -11.68 -16.14
CA SER A 90 -11.34 -12.20 -16.89
C SER A 90 -10.32 -12.88 -15.97
N VAL A 91 -10.32 -12.50 -14.69
CA VAL A 91 -9.34 -12.92 -13.69
C VAL A 91 -10.04 -13.18 -12.35
N ASP A 92 -9.56 -14.17 -11.60
CA ASP A 92 -9.94 -14.48 -10.24
C ASP A 92 -8.82 -14.09 -9.26
N ILE A 93 -9.18 -13.29 -8.25
CA ILE A 93 -8.22 -12.83 -7.23
C ILE A 93 -8.02 -13.94 -6.19
N GLN A 94 -6.76 -14.23 -5.88
CA GLN A 94 -6.39 -15.18 -4.83
C GLN A 94 -6.03 -14.43 -3.55
N LEU A 95 -6.18 -15.10 -2.41
CA LEU A 95 -5.77 -14.53 -1.12
C LEU A 95 -4.24 -14.38 -1.08
N PRO A 96 -3.71 -13.18 -0.78
CA PRO A 96 -2.29 -12.98 -0.56
C PRO A 96 -1.76 -13.83 0.60
N LYS A 97 -0.45 -14.08 0.59
CA LYS A 97 0.25 -14.87 1.63
C LYS A 97 -0.05 -14.38 3.04
N ALA A 98 -0.17 -13.07 3.24
CA ALA A 98 -0.49 -12.45 4.54
C ALA A 98 -1.83 -12.90 5.14
N PHE A 99 -2.78 -13.34 4.30
CA PHE A 99 -4.11 -13.83 4.70
C PHE A 99 -4.26 -15.35 4.57
N SER A 100 -3.16 -16.05 4.30
CA SER A 100 -3.13 -17.52 4.29
C SER A 100 -3.46 -18.08 5.68
N HIS A 101 -4.07 -19.27 5.73
CA HIS A 101 -4.45 -19.94 6.97
C HIS A 101 -3.28 -20.06 7.97
N PHE A 102 -2.06 -20.27 7.47
CA PHE A 102 -0.85 -20.30 8.29
C PHE A 102 -0.62 -18.98 9.04
N TYR A 103 -0.63 -17.85 8.32
CA TYR A 103 -0.44 -16.53 8.93
C TYR A 103 -1.64 -16.12 9.78
N VAL A 104 -2.86 -16.48 9.40
CA VAL A 104 -4.05 -16.25 10.23
C VAL A 104 -3.89 -16.88 11.61
N ASN A 105 -3.39 -18.12 11.69
CA ASN A 105 -3.16 -18.80 12.96
C ASN A 105 -2.07 -18.12 13.81
N ILE A 106 -0.97 -17.70 13.18
CA ILE A 106 0.10 -16.98 13.88
C ILE A 106 -0.41 -15.65 14.42
N MET A 107 -1.13 -14.89 13.58
CA MET A 107 -1.67 -13.57 13.94
C MET A 107 -2.72 -13.66 15.07
N ARG A 108 -3.51 -14.73 15.09
CA ARG A 108 -4.45 -15.03 16.18
C ARG A 108 -3.75 -15.44 17.49
N ALA A 109 -2.61 -16.12 17.40
CA ALA A 109 -1.83 -16.51 18.57
C ALA A 109 -1.09 -15.33 19.20
N ASP A 110 -0.28 -14.63 18.41
CA ASP A 110 0.34 -13.36 18.78
C ASP A 110 0.67 -12.53 17.54
N SER A 111 -0.09 -11.45 17.34
CA SER A 111 0.13 -10.52 16.23
C SER A 111 1.38 -9.65 16.41
N SER A 112 1.93 -9.51 17.62
CA SER A 112 3.08 -8.63 17.90
C SER A 112 4.42 -9.19 17.42
N CYS A 113 4.50 -10.51 17.24
CA CYS A 113 5.70 -11.21 16.76
C CYS A 113 5.87 -11.16 15.23
N VAL A 114 4.83 -10.76 14.50
CA VAL A 114 4.84 -10.71 13.03
C VAL A 114 5.37 -9.36 12.56
N ASP A 115 6.32 -9.42 11.63
CA ASP A 115 6.80 -8.27 10.88
C ASP A 115 5.84 -7.98 9.72
N LEU A 116 4.93 -7.02 9.95
CA LEU A 116 3.96 -6.59 8.96
C LEU A 116 4.62 -5.82 7.83
N LYS A 117 5.68 -5.06 8.10
CA LYS A 117 6.35 -4.26 7.08
C LYS A 117 6.92 -5.14 5.98
N ARG A 118 7.52 -6.28 6.34
CA ARG A 118 8.06 -7.24 5.38
C ARG A 118 7.00 -8.16 4.77
N LEU A 119 5.97 -8.51 5.53
CA LEU A 119 4.91 -9.41 5.05
C LEU A 119 3.98 -8.70 4.05
N GLN A 120 3.48 -7.53 4.42
CA GLN A 120 2.58 -6.69 3.63
C GLN A 120 2.62 -5.25 4.19
N PRO A 121 3.36 -4.31 3.58
CA PRO A 121 3.51 -2.94 4.08
C PRO A 121 2.20 -2.18 4.33
N ASN A 122 1.11 -2.52 3.63
CA ASN A 122 -0.22 -1.93 3.77
C ASN A 122 -1.26 -3.00 4.18
N TYR A 123 -0.94 -3.82 5.16
CA TYR A 123 -1.75 -4.96 5.61
C TYR A 123 -3.22 -4.60 5.86
N TYR A 124 -3.50 -3.54 6.63
CA TYR A 124 -4.88 -3.17 6.95
C TYR A 124 -5.65 -2.65 5.74
N LYS A 125 -5.02 -1.77 4.94
CA LYS A 125 -5.67 -1.21 3.74
C LYS A 125 -5.95 -2.28 2.69
N VAL A 126 -5.00 -3.18 2.42
CA VAL A 126 -5.20 -4.30 1.49
C VAL A 126 -6.28 -5.25 2.00
N GLY A 127 -6.29 -5.56 3.29
CA GLY A 127 -7.35 -6.38 3.88
C GLY A 127 -8.75 -5.81 3.66
N ARG A 128 -8.92 -4.48 3.79
CA ARG A 128 -10.20 -3.81 3.47
C ARG A 128 -10.59 -3.96 2.00
N GLN A 129 -9.63 -3.83 1.09
CA GLN A 129 -9.90 -4.04 -0.34
C GLN A 129 -10.27 -5.49 -0.66
N LEU A 130 -9.58 -6.46 -0.06
CA LEU A 130 -9.90 -7.88 -0.22
C LEU A 130 -11.29 -8.22 0.29
N MET A 131 -11.76 -7.59 1.38
CA MET A 131 -13.14 -7.78 1.85
C MET A 131 -14.19 -7.32 0.83
N ALA A 132 -13.91 -6.26 0.06
CA ALA A 132 -14.81 -5.77 -0.99
C ALA A 132 -14.81 -6.68 -2.23
N LEU A 133 -13.67 -7.31 -2.53
CA LEU A 133 -13.46 -8.16 -3.71
C LEU A 133 -13.88 -9.62 -3.46
N LEU A 134 -13.75 -10.11 -2.22
CA LEU A 134 -14.00 -11.50 -1.81
C LEU A 134 -15.05 -11.54 -0.69
N PRO A 135 -16.35 -11.39 -1.01
CA PRO A 135 -17.41 -11.30 0.00
C PRO A 135 -17.53 -12.55 0.89
N ILE A 136 -17.18 -13.72 0.39
CA ILE A 136 -17.21 -15.00 1.13
C ILE A 136 -16.21 -14.98 2.31
N GLU A 137 -15.02 -14.40 2.09
CA GLU A 137 -13.96 -14.33 3.10
C GLU A 137 -14.02 -13.04 3.93
N ALA A 138 -14.91 -12.10 3.57
CA ALA A 138 -14.94 -10.76 4.14
C ALA A 138 -15.10 -10.74 5.66
N HIS A 139 -15.98 -11.61 6.21
CA HIS A 139 -16.20 -11.68 7.65
C HIS A 139 -14.94 -12.13 8.40
N ARG A 140 -14.28 -13.19 7.91
CA ARG A 140 -13.06 -13.73 8.50
C ARG A 140 -11.90 -12.72 8.42
N ILE A 141 -11.75 -12.04 7.28
CA ILE A 141 -10.73 -11.00 7.12
C ILE A 141 -11.01 -9.83 8.08
N SER A 142 -12.26 -9.37 8.17
CA SER A 142 -12.65 -8.29 9.09
C SER A 142 -12.31 -8.63 10.54
N GLU A 143 -12.66 -9.82 11.01
CA GLU A 143 -12.33 -10.27 12.37
C GLU A 143 -10.81 -10.31 12.58
N LEU A 144 -10.06 -10.84 11.62
CA LEU A 144 -8.60 -10.93 11.69
C LEU A 144 -7.94 -9.54 11.78
N LEU A 145 -8.36 -8.59 10.95
CA LEU A 145 -7.81 -7.22 10.97
C LEU A 145 -8.05 -6.56 12.33
N VAL A 146 -9.27 -6.65 12.86
CA VAL A 146 -9.63 -6.03 14.15
C VAL A 146 -8.88 -6.69 15.30
N THR A 147 -8.82 -8.02 15.35
CA THR A 147 -8.11 -8.77 16.41
C THR A 147 -6.60 -8.48 16.38
N THR A 148 -6.01 -8.45 15.18
CA THR A 148 -4.60 -8.08 14.99
C THR A 148 -4.33 -6.67 15.50
N PHE A 149 -5.11 -5.69 15.06
CA PHE A 149 -4.91 -4.30 15.48
C PHE A 149 -5.05 -4.14 16.99
N LYS A 150 -6.06 -4.77 17.60
CA LYS A 150 -6.24 -4.77 19.07
C LYS A 150 -5.03 -5.36 19.80
N GLY A 151 -4.48 -6.47 19.32
CA GLY A 151 -3.31 -7.12 19.92
C GLY A 151 -2.06 -6.25 19.89
N ARG A 152 -1.88 -5.48 18.81
CA ARG A 152 -0.70 -4.63 18.60
C ARG A 152 -0.85 -3.21 19.15
N PHE A 153 -2.08 -2.76 19.37
CA PHE A 153 -2.42 -1.40 19.80
C PHE A 153 -1.57 -0.94 21.00
N ARG A 154 -1.48 -1.78 22.05
CA ARG A 154 -0.72 -1.44 23.25
C ARG A 154 0.77 -1.22 22.95
N LYS A 155 1.39 -2.09 22.15
CA LYS A 155 2.80 -1.97 21.75
C LYS A 155 3.04 -0.65 21.01
N ILE A 156 2.11 -0.27 20.12
CA ILE A 156 2.19 0.98 19.35
C ILE A 156 2.06 2.19 20.27
N THR A 157 1.05 2.23 21.14
CA THR A 157 0.81 3.38 22.02
C THR A 157 1.87 3.52 23.11
N ASP A 158 2.27 2.42 23.75
CA ASP A 158 3.32 2.43 24.76
C ASP A 158 4.65 2.86 24.13
N GLY A 159 4.95 2.37 22.92
CA GLY A 159 6.10 2.80 22.14
C GLY A 159 6.05 4.30 21.81
N ALA A 160 4.90 4.81 21.35
CA ALA A 160 4.77 6.21 20.95
C ALA A 160 4.98 7.19 22.13
N GLN A 161 4.66 6.78 23.35
CA GLN A 161 4.82 7.61 24.54
C GLN A 161 6.22 7.55 25.16
N ASN A 162 6.88 6.39 25.05
CA ASN A 162 8.11 6.11 25.81
C ASN A 162 9.38 6.04 24.95
N ALA A 163 9.27 5.74 23.65
CA ALA A 163 10.43 5.61 22.78
C ALA A 163 11.14 6.96 22.59
N GLN A 164 12.46 6.93 22.55
CA GLN A 164 13.24 8.11 22.15
C GLN A 164 13.20 8.30 20.63
N ILE A 165 13.46 9.53 20.17
CA ILE A 165 13.46 9.85 18.74
C ILE A 165 14.46 8.96 18.00
N GLU A 166 15.65 8.74 18.58
CA GLU A 166 16.72 7.92 18.02
C GLU A 166 16.35 6.43 17.85
N GLU A 167 15.41 5.94 18.66
CA GLU A 167 14.96 4.54 18.65
C GLU A 167 13.74 4.32 17.74
N THR A 168 13.17 5.39 17.17
CA THR A 168 11.92 5.34 16.41
C THR A 168 11.98 4.35 15.24
N ASP A 169 13.08 4.31 14.51
CA ASP A 169 13.24 3.40 13.37
C ASP A 169 13.29 1.93 13.81
N GLN A 170 13.89 1.64 14.97
CA GLN A 170 13.98 0.28 15.51
C GLN A 170 12.60 -0.21 15.98
N VAL A 171 11.85 0.65 16.68
CA VAL A 171 10.51 0.31 17.19
C VAL A 171 9.51 0.12 16.05
N THR A 172 9.60 0.98 15.02
CA THR A 172 8.66 0.96 13.88
C THR A 172 9.05 0.00 12.76
N ALA A 173 10.19 -0.69 12.87
CA ALA A 173 10.70 -1.57 11.81
C ALA A 173 9.70 -2.68 11.39
N THR A 174 8.89 -3.15 12.35
CA THR A 174 7.93 -4.25 12.15
C THR A 174 6.50 -3.79 11.85
N PHE A 175 6.27 -2.48 11.80
CA PHE A 175 4.93 -1.88 11.73
C PHE A 175 4.44 -1.73 10.29
N ASP A 176 3.14 -1.89 10.09
CA ASP A 176 2.45 -1.42 8.88
C ASP A 176 2.59 0.11 8.78
N ASN A 177 2.46 0.67 7.57
CA ASN A 177 2.32 2.10 7.34
C ASN A 177 1.22 2.74 8.20
N ASP A 178 0.06 2.11 8.37
CA ASP A 178 -1.03 2.66 9.21
C ASP A 178 -0.64 2.68 10.70
N GLU A 179 0.02 1.62 11.20
CA GLU A 179 0.53 1.55 12.57
C GLU A 179 1.63 2.58 12.81
N ARG A 180 2.52 2.75 11.82
CA ARG A 180 3.60 3.74 11.86
C ARG A 180 3.04 5.16 11.85
N ALA A 181 2.01 5.43 11.07
CA ALA A 181 1.33 6.73 11.08
C ALA A 181 0.73 7.02 12.46
N MET A 182 0.05 6.04 13.07
CA MET A 182 -0.49 6.16 14.41
C MET A 182 0.61 6.40 15.46
N PHE A 183 1.73 5.67 15.37
CA PHE A 183 2.88 5.83 16.26
C PHE A 183 3.44 7.26 16.19
N LEU A 184 3.65 7.78 14.98
CA LEU A 184 4.20 9.12 14.76
C LEU A 184 3.25 10.22 15.28
N GLU A 185 1.94 10.08 15.06
CA GLU A 185 0.96 11.02 15.62
C GLU A 185 0.95 10.96 17.15
N GLY A 186 1.05 9.77 17.74
CA GLY A 186 1.20 9.59 19.19
C GLY A 186 2.43 10.31 19.75
N GLN A 187 3.59 10.17 19.09
CA GLN A 187 4.81 10.89 19.47
C GLN A 187 4.63 12.41 19.39
N LYS A 188 4.04 12.89 18.28
CA LYS A 188 3.76 14.31 18.06
C LYS A 188 2.91 14.90 19.19
N VAL A 189 1.83 14.21 19.58
CA VAL A 189 0.97 14.63 20.71
C VAL A 189 1.78 14.77 22.01
N ILE A 190 2.68 13.83 22.28
CA ILE A 190 3.52 13.86 23.49
C ILE A 190 4.54 15.00 23.42
N PHE A 191 5.14 15.26 22.25
CA PHE A 191 6.04 16.39 22.06
C PHE A 191 5.31 17.73 22.20
N ASP A 192 4.11 17.85 21.64
CA ASP A 192 3.28 19.05 21.77
C ASP A 192 2.86 19.29 23.21
N LEU A 193 2.51 18.22 23.95
CA LEU A 193 2.21 18.32 25.37
C LEU A 193 3.43 18.74 26.19
N LYS A 194 4.62 18.17 25.93
CA LYS A 194 5.88 18.57 26.59
C LYS A 194 6.22 20.04 26.29
N ARG A 195 6.05 20.46 25.03
CA ARG A 195 6.24 21.85 24.59
C ARG A 195 5.26 22.80 25.28
N TRP A 196 4.00 22.39 25.42
CA TRP A 196 2.99 23.12 26.16
C TRP A 196 3.24 23.09 27.67
N HIS A 197 3.91 22.10 28.23
CA HIS A 197 4.23 22.11 29.66
C HIS A 197 5.40 23.06 29.98
N ASP A 198 6.40 23.14 29.10
CA ASP A 198 7.59 23.99 29.26
C ASP A 198 7.23 25.49 29.21
N LYS A 199 7.14 26.11 30.39
CA LYS A 199 6.84 27.55 30.60
C LYS A 199 7.66 28.49 29.70
N THR A 200 8.89 28.10 29.33
CA THR A 200 9.80 28.91 28.50
C THR A 200 9.39 28.92 27.02
N ARG A 201 8.69 27.87 26.55
CA ARG A 201 8.36 27.65 25.14
C ARG A 201 6.91 28.00 24.79
N ARG A 202 5.96 27.87 25.73
CA ARG A 202 4.51 28.02 25.49
C ARG A 202 4.10 29.38 24.94
N ASN A 203 4.75 30.43 25.42
CA ASN A 203 4.38 31.81 25.11
C ASN A 203 5.20 32.40 23.95
N LYS A 204 6.07 31.60 23.32
CA LYS A 204 6.90 32.03 22.19
C LYS A 204 6.15 31.74 20.89
N ILE A 205 5.83 32.79 20.14
CA ILE A 205 5.30 32.67 18.79
C ILE A 205 6.46 32.33 17.86
N HIS A 206 6.39 31.16 17.22
CA HIS A 206 7.36 30.75 16.21
C HIS A 206 6.82 31.05 14.83
N THR A 207 7.70 31.42 13.91
CA THR A 207 7.37 31.51 12.49
C THR A 207 6.89 30.14 12.01
N ALA A 208 5.79 30.10 11.26
CA ALA A 208 5.26 28.85 10.71
C ALA A 208 6.29 28.16 9.81
N ASP A 209 6.33 26.82 9.86
CA ASP A 209 7.28 26.02 9.08
C ASP A 209 7.17 26.29 7.58
N LEU A 210 5.97 26.59 7.08
CA LEU A 210 5.75 26.99 5.69
C LEU A 210 6.57 28.23 5.29
N VAL A 211 6.63 29.23 6.16
CA VAL A 211 7.37 30.49 5.91
C VAL A 211 8.88 30.24 6.01
N VAL A 212 9.32 29.45 6.98
CA VAL A 212 10.73 29.05 7.13
C VAL A 212 11.19 28.29 5.88
N ASN A 213 10.40 27.32 5.42
CA ASN A 213 10.68 26.51 4.24
C ASN A 213 10.65 27.34 2.96
N HIS A 214 9.69 28.26 2.82
CA HIS A 214 9.65 29.17 1.67
C HIS A 214 10.91 30.05 1.61
N ARG A 215 11.35 30.59 2.75
CA ARG A 215 12.59 31.39 2.83
C ARG A 215 13.82 30.55 2.47
N LYS A 216 13.89 29.31 2.97
CA LYS A 216 14.97 28.37 2.66
C LYS A 216 15.05 28.07 1.16
N ARG A 217 13.92 27.73 0.52
CA ARG A 217 13.87 27.48 -0.93
C ARG A 217 14.32 28.69 -1.75
N LYS A 218 13.92 29.90 -1.36
CA LYS A 218 14.39 31.15 -2.01
C LYS A 218 15.89 31.34 -1.87
N TRP A 219 16.44 31.08 -0.68
CA TRP A 219 17.89 31.14 -0.44
C TRP A 219 18.66 30.13 -1.28
N GLU A 220 18.21 28.88 -1.35
CA GLU A 220 18.83 27.84 -2.17
C GLU A 220 18.80 28.17 -3.66
N ALA A 221 17.72 28.77 -4.15
CA ALA A 221 17.62 29.24 -5.53
C ALA A 221 18.64 30.35 -5.83
N HIS A 222 18.74 31.37 -4.97
CA HIS A 222 19.74 32.43 -5.13
C HIS A 222 21.18 31.91 -5.04
N TYR A 223 21.45 30.97 -4.13
CA TYR A 223 22.77 30.36 -4.00
C TYR A 223 23.16 29.58 -5.26
N ASN A 224 22.25 28.77 -5.80
CA ASN A 224 22.50 28.03 -7.05
C ASN A 224 22.70 28.96 -8.25
N ASP A 225 21.95 30.06 -8.37
CA ASP A 225 22.15 31.05 -9.43
C ASP A 225 23.52 31.74 -9.35
N SER A 226 23.97 32.07 -8.14
CA SER A 226 25.31 32.65 -7.93
C SER A 226 26.44 31.67 -8.26
N ASN A 227 26.27 30.38 -7.97
CA ASN A 227 27.23 29.33 -8.32
C ASN A 227 27.28 29.05 -9.83
N ILE A 228 26.13 29.09 -10.52
CA ILE A 228 26.06 28.97 -11.98
C ILE A 228 26.71 30.18 -12.66
N SER A 229 26.53 31.38 -12.12
CA SER A 229 27.20 32.60 -12.61
C SER A 229 28.71 32.56 -12.39
N GLY A 230 29.18 32.10 -11.22
CA GLY A 230 30.61 31.96 -10.91
C GLY A 230 31.31 30.90 -11.77
N LYS A 231 30.61 29.82 -12.15
CA LYS A 231 31.14 28.79 -13.06
C LYS A 231 31.20 29.24 -14.52
N LYS A 232 30.36 30.19 -14.93
CA LYS A 232 30.41 30.81 -16.28
C LYS A 232 31.53 31.84 -16.42
N MET A 233 31.92 32.51 -15.35
CA MET A 233 33.03 33.48 -15.37
C MET A 233 34.43 32.83 -15.46
N ASN A 234 34.60 31.59 -14.99
CA ASN A 234 35.90 30.91 -14.99
C ASN A 234 36.20 30.11 -16.29
N HIS A 235 35.36 30.23 -17.33
CA HIS A 235 35.54 29.53 -18.60
C HIS A 235 35.69 30.48 -19.81
N SER A 236 35.94 31.77 -19.60
CA SER A 236 35.99 32.76 -20.68
C SER A 236 37.27 33.59 -20.78
N ASP A 237 38.41 33.14 -20.23
CA ASP A 237 39.72 33.76 -20.50
C ASP A 237 40.72 32.72 -21.00
N GLY A 238 40.90 32.67 -22.32
CA GLY A 238 41.88 31.81 -22.96
C GLY A 238 41.70 31.62 -24.45
N THR A 239 41.41 32.67 -25.24
CA THR A 239 41.73 32.68 -26.68
C THR A 239 41.68 34.08 -27.28
N SER A 240 42.81 34.76 -27.19
CA SER A 240 43.25 35.86 -28.07
C SER A 240 44.77 35.78 -28.02
N GLY A 241 45.46 35.17 -28.97
CA GLY A 241 45.54 35.58 -30.37
C GLY A 241 46.88 36.28 -30.54
N ASN A 242 47.83 35.65 -31.24
CA ASN A 242 48.91 36.35 -31.93
C ASN A 242 49.50 35.43 -33.01
N LEU A 243 49.81 36.11 -34.12
CA LEU A 243 50.63 35.66 -35.24
C LEU A 243 51.94 34.98 -34.81
#